data_AF-A0A2D6ZT06-F1
#
_entry.id   AF-A0A2D6ZT06-F1
#
_cell.length_a   1.000
_cell.length_b   1.000
_cell.length_c   1.000
_cell.angle_alpha   90.00
_cell.angle_beta   90.00
_cell.angle_gamma   90.00
#
_symmetry.space_group_name_H-M   'P 1'
#
loop_
_entity.id
_entity.type
_entity.pdbx_description
1 polymer ?
#
loop_
_entity_poly.entity_id
_entity_poly.type
_entity_poly.pdbx_seq_one_letter_code
_entity_poly.pdbx_strand_id
1 'polypeptide(L)' 'MRKIILDTETSGLNPKEDRIIEIACLELINDIPTGNIYHKFFSPGNIRISSEAEKVHGLSNNFLSKYGLF' A
#
# COMPACT_ATOMS: atom_id res chain seq x y z
N MET A 1 12.14 6.80 -22.03
CA MET A 1 11.00 7.19 -21.17
C MET A 1 11.03 6.35 -19.90
N ARG A 2 10.96 6.98 -18.72
CA ARG A 2 10.89 6.28 -17.42
C ARG A 2 9.42 6.21 -16.96
N LYS A 3 8.99 5.07 -16.42
CA LYS A 3 7.66 4.86 -15.83
C LYS A 3 7.80 4.24 -14.45
N ILE A 4 6.83 4.52 -13.58
CA ILE A 4 6.66 3.82 -12.32
C ILE A 4 5.30 3.13 -12.39
N ILE A 5 5.29 1.81 -12.26
CA ILE A 5 4.05 1.05 -12.03
C ILE A 5 3.81 1.08 -10.53
N LEU A 6 2.64 1.57 -10.13
CA LEU A 6 2.24 1.74 -8.74
C LEU A 6 1.02 0.88 -8.47
N ASP A 7 1.07 0.18 -7.34
CA ASP A 7 -0.07 -0.46 -6.72
C ASP A 7 -0.14 -0.04 -5.24
N THR A 8 -1.36 0.09 -4.71
CA THR A 8 -1.59 0.56 -3.34
C THR A 8 -2.72 -0.21 -2.70
N GLU A 9 -2.53 -0.63 -1.45
CA GLU A 9 -3.61 -1.11 -0.60
C GLU A 9 -4.02 -0.04 0.40
N THR A 10 -5.31 -0.01 0.73
CA THR A 10 -5.92 1.00 1.61
C THR A 10 -6.68 0.34 2.75
N SER A 11 -6.89 1.05 3.86
CA SER A 11 -7.69 0.56 4.99
C SER A 11 -9.17 0.30 4.63
N GLY A 12 -9.64 0.84 3.51
CA GLY A 12 -11.00 0.76 3.00
C GLY A 12 -11.13 1.54 1.68
N LEU A 13 -12.36 1.77 1.21
CA LEU A 13 -12.64 2.34 -0.12
C LEU A 13 -12.98 3.84 -0.12
N ASN A 14 -13.00 4.51 1.05
CA ASN A 14 -13.34 5.94 1.13
C ASN A 14 -12.06 6.80 1.12
N PRO A 15 -11.73 7.50 0.02
CA PRO A 15 -10.48 8.27 -0.09
C PRO A 15 -10.40 9.49 0.85
N LYS A 16 -11.50 9.88 1.51
CA LYS A 16 -11.51 10.97 2.50
C LYS A 16 -11.24 10.50 3.93
N GLU A 17 -11.45 9.21 4.20
CA GLU A 17 -11.42 8.64 5.55
C GLU A 17 -10.37 7.54 5.70
N ASP A 18 -10.19 6.73 4.65
CA ASP A 18 -9.25 5.63 4.61
C ASP A 18 -7.83 6.09 4.28
N ARG A 19 -6.87 5.28 4.72
CA ARG A 19 -5.44 5.55 4.57
C ARG A 19 -4.78 4.52 3.68
N ILE A 20 -3.74 4.95 2.99
CA ILE A 20 -2.81 4.04 2.32
C ILE A 20 -2.07 3.25 3.40
N ILE A 21 -2.06 1.93 3.26
CA ILE A 21 -1.41 0.99 4.18
C ILE A 21 -0.30 0.18 3.51
N GLU A 22 -0.24 0.19 2.18
CA GLU A 22 0.83 -0.41 1.39
C GLU A 22 1.11 0.42 0.15
N ILE A 23 2.38 0.53 -0.22
CA ILE A 23 2.81 1.06 -1.52
C ILE A 23 3.80 0.07 -2.12
N ALA A 24 3.51 -0.38 -3.33
CA ALA A 24 4.39 -1.20 -4.15
C ALA A 24 4.66 -0.50 -5.49
N CYS A 25 5.94 -0.28 -5.81
CA CYS A 25 6.36 0.35 -7.04
C CYS A 25 7.41 -0.48 -7.78
N LEU A 26 7.25 -0.55 -9.10
CA LEU A 26 8.27 -1.07 -10.02
C LEU A 26 8.70 0.03 -10.98
N GLU A 27 10.01 0.26 -11.11
CA GLU A 27 10.53 1.19 -12.11
C GLU A 27 10.77 0.49 -13.44
N LEU A 28 10.29 1.12 -14.52
CA LEU A 28 10.56 0.74 -15.91
C LEU A 28 11.33 1.85 -16.63
N ILE A 29 12.30 1.48 -17.46
CA ILE A 29 12.92 2.36 -18.45
C ILE A 29 12.71 1.75 -19.83
N ASN A 30 12.03 2.48 -20.70
CA ASN A 30 11.63 2.01 -22.03
C ASN A 30 10.86 0.68 -21.97
N ASP A 31 9.93 0.59 -21.02
CA ASP A 31 9.06 -0.58 -20.77
C ASP A 31 9.79 -1.85 -20.30
N ILE A 32 11.08 -1.74 -19.95
CA ILE A 32 11.86 -2.83 -19.35
C ILE A 32 12.02 -2.58 -17.84
N PRO A 33 11.72 -3.56 -16.96
CA PRO A 33 11.96 -3.44 -15.52
C PRO A 33 13.43 -3.19 -15.20
N THR A 34 13.71 -2.19 -14.38
CA THR A 34 15.09 -1.86 -13.97
C THR A 34 15.57 -2.73 -12.79
N GLY A 35 14.66 -3.42 -12.11
CA GLY A 35 14.92 -4.11 -10.85
C GLY A 35 14.86 -3.20 -9.61
N ASN A 36 14.69 -1.88 -9.80
CA ASN A 36 14.41 -0.99 -8.68
C ASN A 36 12.97 -1.20 -8.21
N ILE A 37 12.83 -1.65 -6.96
CA ILE A 37 11.55 -1.93 -6.30
C ILE A 37 11.46 -1.05 -5.07
N TYR A 38 10.31 -0.45 -4.86
CA TYR A 38 9.95 0.17 -3.59
C TYR A 38 8.73 -0.56 -3.03
N HIS A 39 8.86 -1.13 -1.84
CA HIS A 39 7.77 -1.83 -1.17
C HIS A 39 7.76 -1.48 0.30
N LYS A 40 6.65 -0.89 0.77
CA LYS A 40 6.50 -0.45 2.16
C LYS A 40 5.08 -0.64 2.64
N PHE A 41 4.98 -1.04 3.91
CA PHE A 41 3.76 -1.05 4.68
C PHE A 41 3.73 0.14 5.64
N PHE A 42 2.52 0.59 5.96
CA PHE A 42 2.27 1.71 6.84
C PHE A 42 1.17 1.37 7.85
N SER A 43 1.30 1.89 9.06
CA SER A 43 0.25 1.81 10.07
C SER A 43 -0.92 2.71 9.67
N PRO A 44 -2.18 2.26 9.77
CA PRO A 44 -3.34 3.10 9.55
C PRO A 44 -3.55 4.13 10.70
N GLY A 45 -2.71 4.11 11.73
CA GLY A 45 -2.83 4.98 12.90
C GLY A 45 -4.11 4.68 13.67
N ASN A 46 -4.99 5.66 13.80
CA ASN A 46 -6.25 5.51 14.52
C ASN A 46 -7.40 4.98 13.63
N ILE A 47 -7.19 4.84 12.31
CA ILE A 47 -8.17 4.28 11.40
C ILE A 47 -8.10 2.76 11.48
N ARG A 48 -9.25 2.10 11.59
CA ARG A 48 -9.33 0.65 11.58
C ARG A 48 -9.50 0.16 10.14
N ILE A 49 -8.73 -0.83 9.75
CA ILE A 49 -8.94 -1.52 8.46
C ILE A 49 -10.30 -2.19 8.46
N SER A 50 -11.08 -1.90 7.42
CA SER A 50 -12.39 -2.50 7.16
C SER A 50 -12.28 -4.01 6.97
N SER A 51 -13.32 -4.74 7.35
CA SER A 51 -13.32 -6.21 7.25
C SER A 51 -13.30 -6.69 5.80
N GLU A 52 -13.85 -5.89 4.90
CA GLU A 52 -13.91 -6.10 3.46
C GLU A 52 -12.52 -5.95 2.84
N ALA A 53 -11.78 -4.89 3.18
CA ALA A 53 -10.41 -4.69 2.72
C ALA A 53 -9.49 -5.82 3.22
N GLU A 54 -9.57 -6.15 4.52
CA GLU A 54 -8.78 -7.25 5.09
C GLU A 54 -9.08 -8.59 4.42
N LYS A 55 -10.31 -8.86 3.98
CA LYS A 55 -10.65 -10.08 3.21
C LYS A 55 -10.07 -10.10 1.80
N VAL A 56 -9.84 -8.93 1.19
CA VAL A 56 -9.30 -8.81 -0.18
C VAL A 56 -7.78 -8.97 -0.17
N HIS A 57 -7.07 -8.16 0.62
CA HIS A 57 -5.60 -8.12 0.60
C HIS A 57 -4.93 -8.85 1.78
N GLY A 58 -5.68 -9.24 2.83
CA GLY A 58 -5.15 -10.04 3.95
C GLY A 58 -4.32 -9.28 5.00
N LEU A 59 -4.32 -7.94 4.98
CA LEU A 59 -3.54 -7.12 5.90
C LEU A 59 -4.39 -6.74 7.11
N SER A 60 -4.01 -7.23 8.28
CA SER A 60 -4.71 -6.96 9.53
C SER A 60 -4.15 -5.74 10.25
N ASN A 61 -4.98 -5.11 11.08
CA ASN A 61 -4.54 -4.01 11.96
C ASN A 61 -3.36 -4.44 12.85
N ASN A 62 -3.38 -5.70 13.33
CA ASN A 62 -2.30 -6.24 14.15
C ASN A 62 -0.98 -6.32 13.37
N PHE A 63 -1.02 -6.82 12.13
CA PHE A 63 0.16 -6.86 11.27
C PHE A 63 0.71 -5.46 11.00
N LEU A 64 -0.16 -4.49 10.75
CA LEU A 64 0.25 -3.14 10.36
C LEU A 64 0.68 -2.23 11.52
N SER A 65 0.30 -2.57 12.76
CA SER A 65 0.63 -1.79 13.97
C SER A 65 2.13 -1.60 14.23
N LYS A 66 2.98 -2.49 13.69
CA LYS A 66 4.44 -2.44 13.86
C LYS A 66 5.15 -1.50 12.88
N TYR A 67 4.45 -0.98 11.87
CA TYR A 67 5.03 -0.08 10.86
C TYR A 67 4.82 1.38 11.25
N GLY A 68 5.63 2.27 10.66
CA GLY A 68 5.48 3.71 10.81
C GLY A 68 4.20 4.22 10.14
N LEU A 69 3.77 5.43 10.51
CA LEU A 69 2.77 6.15 9.74
C LEU A 69 3.32 6.50 8.35
N PHE A 70 2.42 6.63 7.38
CA PHE A 70 2.71 7.28 6.10
C PHE A 70 2.94 8.78 6.32
#